data_AF-A0A2R2MNF0-F1
#
_entry.id   AF-A0A2R2MNF0-F1
#
_cell.length_a   1.000
_cell.length_b   1.000
_cell.length_c   1.000
_cell.angle_alpha   90.00
_cell.angle_beta   90.00
_cell.angle_gamma   90.00
#
_symmetry.space_group_name_H-M   'P 1'
#
loop_
_entity.id
_entity.type
_entity.pdbx_description
1 polymer ?
#
loop_
_entity_poly.entity_id
_entity_poly.type
_entity_poly.pdbx_seq_one_letter_code
_entity_poly.pdbx_strand_id
1 'polypeptide(L)'
;NLFFRTCHLLQLGVLPVFVVEGEPPELKWDTMLHRQQSRFGGSVSRGRGRSRGEGKVSKGRKPGRSHFKAWLRECCELLKCLGVPFVQSEGEAEAMCALLNKEGLVDGCLTDDGDAFLYGAKTVYRNFTMNSKDPHVEMFTSVSIESQLGLNRQSLVGLALLLGCDYLPKGIPGVGKEMAIKLMHTLGSCNVLNRFRQWQHCSQMHLDAMEIPVYKKSQQLKDFPNEKVISEFLNTRDRVPTVKFDWKRPQIQTLQSFTLQRLEWPTEYTLDKVLPLVTMWDMTVHSKSSAKMIRLKPH
;
A
#
# COMPACT_ATOMS: atom_id res chain seq x y z
N ASN A 1 3.88 6.33 17.20
CA ASN A 1 3.56 6.89 15.87
C ASN A 1 2.12 6.67 15.43
N LEU A 2 1.61 5.42 15.39
CA LEU A 2 0.21 5.16 14.95
C LEU A 2 -0.81 6.04 15.69
N PHE A 3 -0.81 6.03 17.03
CA PHE A 3 -1.69 6.87 17.85
C PHE A 3 -1.69 8.34 17.40
N PHE A 4 -0.53 8.99 17.42
CA PHE A 4 -0.43 10.43 17.10
C PHE A 4 -0.83 10.75 15.66
N ARG A 5 -0.47 9.91 14.69
CA ARG A 5 -0.87 10.10 13.29
C ARG A 5 -2.39 9.98 13.13
N THR A 6 -2.99 8.96 13.72
CA THR A 6 -4.44 8.77 13.70
C THR A 6 -5.16 9.93 14.38
N CYS A 7 -4.70 10.36 15.56
CA CYS A 7 -5.27 11.50 16.27
C CYS A 7 -5.19 12.79 15.43
N HIS A 8 -4.05 13.05 14.79
CA HIS A 8 -3.88 14.23 13.97
C HIS A 8 -4.80 14.23 12.74
N LEU A 9 -4.90 13.11 12.03
CA LEU A 9 -5.82 12.97 10.90
C LEU A 9 -7.27 13.23 11.33
N LEU A 10 -7.70 12.62 12.44
CA LEU A 10 -9.04 12.84 12.99
C LEU A 10 -9.28 14.30 13.37
N GLN A 11 -8.30 14.97 13.99
CA GLN A 11 -8.36 16.40 14.34
C GLN A 11 -8.49 17.31 13.12
N LEU A 12 -7.92 16.90 11.97
CA LEU A 12 -8.09 17.59 10.69
C LEU A 12 -9.44 17.29 10.02
N GLY A 13 -10.30 16.48 10.64
CA GLY A 13 -11.57 16.04 10.05
C GLY A 13 -11.43 14.93 9.01
N VAL A 14 -10.23 14.36 8.84
CA VAL A 14 -10.00 13.20 7.97
C VAL A 14 -10.52 11.96 8.68
N LEU A 15 -11.26 11.13 7.95
CA LEU A 15 -11.84 9.87 8.45
C LEU A 15 -11.04 8.68 7.90
N PRO A 16 -9.97 8.24 8.59
CA PRO A 16 -9.13 7.16 8.08
C PRO A 16 -9.84 5.81 8.22
N VAL A 17 -9.62 4.94 7.22
CA VAL A 17 -9.85 3.50 7.32
C VAL A 17 -8.50 2.82 7.17
N PHE A 18 -8.08 2.03 8.16
CA PHE A 18 -6.81 1.32 8.07
C PHE A 18 -6.97 0.00 7.31
N VAL A 19 -6.00 -0.33 6.48
CA VAL A 19 -5.92 -1.64 5.83
C VAL A 19 -4.81 -2.45 6.49
N VAL A 20 -5.15 -3.62 6.99
CA VAL A 20 -4.22 -4.57 7.59
C VAL A 20 -3.77 -5.53 6.50
N GLU A 21 -2.44 -5.67 6.35
CA GLU A 21 -1.83 -6.52 5.33
C GLU A 21 -2.17 -8.01 5.54
N GLY A 22 -2.43 -8.71 4.44
CA GLY A 22 -2.71 -10.14 4.39
C GLY A 22 -1.45 -10.99 4.29
N GLU A 23 -1.57 -12.16 3.66
CA GLU A 23 -0.39 -12.95 3.29
C GLU A 23 0.12 -12.49 1.92
N PRO A 24 1.41 -12.13 1.79
CA PRO A 24 1.96 -11.67 0.52
C PRO A 24 1.90 -12.78 -0.54
N PRO A 25 1.73 -12.45 -1.83
CA PRO A 25 1.72 -13.45 -2.90
C PRO A 25 3.09 -14.13 -3.01
N GLU A 26 3.10 -15.38 -3.50
CA GLU A 26 4.31 -16.22 -3.59
C GLU A 26 5.44 -15.53 -4.38
N LEU A 27 5.07 -14.73 -5.39
CA LEU A 27 5.99 -13.95 -6.23
C LEU A 27 6.87 -12.97 -5.43
N LYS A 28 6.41 -12.51 -4.27
CA LYS A 28 7.13 -11.55 -3.41
C LYS A 28 8.10 -12.21 -2.43
N TRP A 29 8.03 -13.54 -2.28
CA TRP A 29 8.74 -14.25 -1.22
C TRP A 29 10.27 -14.14 -1.37
N ASP A 30 10.78 -14.28 -2.59
CA ASP A 30 12.21 -14.19 -2.89
C ASP A 30 12.75 -12.77 -2.66
N THR A 31 12.00 -11.74 -3.07
CA THR A 31 12.33 -10.33 -2.80
C THR A 31 12.35 -10.04 -1.29
N MET A 32 11.39 -10.58 -0.54
CA MET A 32 11.34 -10.42 0.92
C MET A 32 12.50 -11.13 1.61
N LEU A 33 12.90 -12.32 1.14
CA LEU A 33 14.06 -13.05 1.65
C LEU A 33 15.35 -12.24 1.45
N HIS A 34 15.54 -11.65 0.26
CA HIS A 34 16.70 -10.80 -0.03
C HIS A 34 16.69 -9.50 0.81
N ARG A 35 15.54 -8.83 0.97
CA ARG A 35 15.39 -7.65 1.86
C ARG A 35 15.65 -7.99 3.32
N GLN A 36 15.25 -9.18 3.78
CA GLN A 36 15.53 -9.65 5.13
C GLN A 36 17.02 -9.94 5.31
N GLN A 37 17.67 -10.58 4.34
CA GLN A 37 19.12 -10.82 4.39
C GLN A 37 19.93 -9.52 4.33
N SER A 38 19.51 -8.50 3.58
CA SER A 38 20.21 -7.21 3.56
C SER A 38 20.02 -6.41 4.86
N ARG A 39 18.86 -6.52 5.51
CA ARG A 39 18.57 -5.86 6.80
C ARG A 39 19.22 -6.56 8.01
N PHE A 40 19.37 -7.89 7.97
CA PHE A 40 19.88 -8.69 9.10
C PHE A 40 21.25 -9.34 8.86
N GLY A 41 21.79 -9.30 7.64
CA GLY A 41 23.08 -9.90 7.27
C GLY A 41 24.31 -9.07 7.67
N GLY A 42 24.12 -7.89 8.26
CA GLY A 42 25.21 -7.02 8.73
C GLY A 42 25.81 -7.42 10.08
N SER A 43 25.31 -8.46 10.76
CA SER A 43 25.81 -8.83 12.09
C SER A 43 25.80 -10.35 12.31
N VAL A 44 26.59 -11.08 11.53
CA VAL A 44 27.11 -12.38 11.95
C VAL A 44 28.62 -12.36 11.76
N SER A 45 29.32 -11.98 12.83
CA SER A 45 30.74 -12.25 13.01
C SER A 45 31.03 -13.72 12.69
N ARG A 46 32.02 -13.95 11.84
CA ARG A 46 32.58 -15.26 11.49
C ARG A 46 32.98 -16.04 12.75
N GLY A 47 32.08 -16.87 13.27
CA GLY A 47 32.36 -17.93 14.22
C GLY A 47 32.74 -19.21 13.48
N ARG A 48 33.99 -19.63 13.64
CA ARG A 48 34.63 -20.78 13.00
C ARG A 48 34.17 -22.09 13.69
N GLY A 49 33.67 -23.05 12.92
CA GLY A 49 33.74 -24.49 13.22
C GLY A 49 32.52 -25.19 13.84
N ARG A 50 31.88 -26.09 13.08
CA ARG A 50 31.89 -27.57 13.29
C ARG A 50 30.84 -28.27 12.41
N SER A 51 31.36 -29.17 11.58
CA SER A 51 30.88 -30.45 11.04
C SER A 51 29.38 -30.79 10.95
N ARG A 52 28.97 -31.02 9.68
CA ARG A 52 28.02 -32.02 9.13
C ARG A 52 27.24 -32.91 10.12
N GLY A 53 25.91 -32.79 10.04
CA GLY A 53 24.94 -33.84 10.34
C GLY A 53 23.71 -33.64 9.46
N GLU A 54 23.44 -34.59 8.57
CA GLU A 54 22.26 -34.60 7.70
C GLU A 54 21.00 -34.85 8.55
N GLY A 55 20.12 -33.86 8.61
CA GLY A 55 18.86 -33.91 9.34
C GLY A 55 17.77 -33.19 8.55
N LYS A 56 16.64 -33.90 8.35
CA LYS A 56 15.41 -33.48 7.66
C LYS A 56 15.11 -31.97 7.83
N VAL A 57 14.86 -31.30 6.71
CA VAL A 57 14.36 -29.91 6.66
C VAL A 57 12.96 -29.88 7.30
N SER A 58 12.92 -29.71 8.62
CA SER A 58 11.70 -29.28 9.30
C SER A 58 11.39 -27.85 8.82
N LYS A 59 10.14 -27.60 8.43
CA LYS A 59 9.62 -26.25 8.15
C LYS A 59 9.72 -25.44 9.44
N GLY A 60 10.90 -24.89 9.70
CA GLY A 60 11.19 -24.04 10.84
C GLY A 60 10.25 -22.84 10.84
N ARG A 61 9.37 -22.77 11.83
CA ARG A 61 8.46 -21.66 12.07
C ARG A 61 9.32 -20.42 12.32
N LYS A 62 9.40 -19.51 11.34
CA LYS A 62 10.28 -18.33 11.38
C LYS A 62 9.91 -17.42 12.55
N PRO A 63 10.79 -17.21 13.55
CA PRO A 63 10.46 -16.50 14.80
C PRO A 63 10.03 -15.03 14.62
N GLY A 64 10.36 -14.37 13.50
CA GLY A 64 9.95 -12.99 13.23
C GLY A 64 8.48 -12.78 12.82
N ARG A 65 7.81 -13.81 12.26
CA ARG A 65 6.45 -13.64 11.70
C ARG A 65 5.38 -13.63 12.80
N SER A 66 5.59 -14.33 13.93
CA SER A 66 4.63 -14.32 15.04
C SER A 66 4.65 -13.00 15.82
N HIS A 67 5.84 -12.41 16.01
CA HIS A 67 6.00 -11.11 16.67
C HIS A 67 5.35 -9.98 15.85
N PHE A 68 5.54 -9.98 14.53
CA PHE A 68 4.87 -9.02 13.64
C PHE A 68 3.34 -9.15 13.67
N LYS A 69 2.81 -10.38 13.64
CA LYS A 69 1.36 -10.59 13.78
C LYS A 69 0.84 -10.16 15.16
N ALA A 70 1.62 -10.31 16.23
CA ALA A 70 1.26 -9.80 17.56
C ALA A 70 1.21 -8.26 17.58
N TRP A 71 2.22 -7.61 17.02
CA TRP A 71 2.27 -6.15 16.85
C TRP A 71 1.07 -5.62 16.05
N LEU A 72 0.72 -6.27 14.94
CA LEU A 72 -0.45 -5.89 14.14
C LEU A 72 -1.75 -5.99 14.95
N ARG A 73 -1.90 -7.02 15.79
CA ARG A 73 -3.07 -7.14 16.68
C ARG A 73 -3.16 -6.00 17.68
N GLU A 74 -2.03 -5.61 18.28
CA GLU A 74 -1.97 -4.47 19.20
C GLU A 74 -2.31 -3.15 18.50
N CYS A 75 -1.85 -2.97 17.26
CA CYS A 75 -2.23 -1.82 16.44
C CYS A 75 -3.74 -1.80 16.14
N CYS A 76 -4.33 -2.95 15.80
CA CYS A 76 -5.78 -3.07 15.60
C CYS A 76 -6.58 -2.80 16.88
N GLU A 77 -6.08 -3.26 18.04
CA GLU A 77 -6.69 -2.98 19.34
C GLU A 77 -6.68 -1.49 19.66
N LEU A 78 -5.56 -0.80 19.41
CA LEU A 78 -5.48 0.65 19.53
C LEU A 78 -6.50 1.36 18.63
N LEU A 79 -6.63 0.95 17.37
CA LEU A 79 -7.61 1.51 16.44
C LEU A 79 -9.05 1.32 16.94
N LYS A 80 -9.38 0.13 17.49
CA LYS A 80 -10.68 -0.11 18.12
C LYS A 80 -10.93 0.84 19.31
N CYS A 81 -9.91 1.05 20.14
CA CYS A 81 -10.00 1.96 21.28
C CYS A 81 -10.21 3.42 20.82
N LEU A 82 -9.60 3.82 19.69
CA LEU A 82 -9.83 5.12 19.05
C LEU A 82 -11.16 5.21 18.28
N GLY A 83 -11.90 4.11 18.13
CA GLY A 83 -13.12 4.07 17.33
C GLY A 83 -12.89 4.17 15.83
N VAL A 84 -11.71 3.78 15.34
CA VAL A 84 -11.33 3.86 13.93
C VAL A 84 -11.50 2.50 13.24
N PRO A 85 -12.23 2.42 12.11
CA PRO A 85 -12.42 1.17 11.38
C PRO A 85 -11.12 0.72 10.70
N PHE A 86 -10.99 -0.59 10.54
CA PHE A 86 -9.97 -1.20 9.72
C PHE A 86 -10.52 -2.43 8.99
N VAL A 87 -9.89 -2.77 7.87
CA VAL A 87 -10.21 -3.95 7.05
C VAL A 87 -8.98 -4.82 6.89
N GLN A 88 -9.19 -6.10 6.64
CA GLN A 88 -8.14 -7.05 6.36
C GLN A 88 -8.04 -7.26 4.85
N SER A 89 -6.84 -7.11 4.28
CA SER A 89 -6.54 -7.53 2.91
C SER A 89 -6.26 -9.03 2.87
N GLU A 90 -6.62 -9.68 1.77
CA GLU A 90 -6.25 -11.06 1.43
C GLU A 90 -4.79 -11.15 0.95
N GLY A 91 -4.26 -10.05 0.41
CA GLY A 91 -2.90 -9.94 -0.11
C GLY A 91 -2.21 -8.68 0.39
N GLU A 92 -1.83 -7.80 -0.54
CA GLU A 92 -1.19 -6.54 -0.19
C GLU A 92 -2.21 -5.50 0.29
N ALA A 93 -1.79 -4.68 1.27
CA ALA A 93 -2.62 -3.59 1.75
C ALA A 93 -2.94 -2.58 0.63
N GLU A 94 -1.99 -2.30 -0.26
CA GLU A 94 -2.19 -1.38 -1.39
C GLU A 94 -3.24 -1.84 -2.39
N ALA A 95 -3.38 -3.15 -2.57
CA ALA A 95 -4.41 -3.72 -3.44
C ALA A 95 -5.81 -3.43 -2.89
N MET A 96 -6.01 -3.63 -1.58
CA MET A 96 -7.26 -3.31 -0.90
C MET A 96 -7.49 -1.80 -0.85
N CYS A 97 -6.48 -0.98 -0.55
CA CYS A 97 -6.58 0.49 -0.60
C CYS A 97 -7.07 0.97 -1.97
N ALA A 98 -6.44 0.47 -3.04
CA ALA A 98 -6.81 0.79 -4.42
C ALA A 98 -8.24 0.35 -4.75
N LEU A 99 -8.65 -0.83 -4.30
CA LEU A 99 -10.02 -1.33 -4.48
C LEU A 99 -11.04 -0.39 -3.81
N LEU A 100 -10.83 -0.03 -2.53
CA LEU A 100 -11.73 0.87 -1.81
C LEU A 100 -11.86 2.22 -2.50
N ASN A 101 -10.75 2.77 -3.01
CA ASN A 101 -10.76 4.05 -3.71
C ASN A 101 -11.41 3.94 -5.10
N LYS A 102 -11.17 2.86 -5.83
CA LYS A 102 -11.77 2.62 -7.14
C LYS A 102 -13.30 2.53 -7.06
N GLU A 103 -13.82 1.83 -6.05
CA GLU A 103 -15.26 1.66 -5.78
C GLU A 103 -15.91 2.89 -5.13
N GLY A 104 -15.12 3.92 -4.78
CA GLY A 104 -15.64 5.15 -4.17
C GLY A 104 -16.05 5.00 -2.70
N LEU A 105 -15.53 4.00 -2.00
CA LEU A 105 -15.72 3.83 -0.56
C LEU A 105 -14.80 4.74 0.27
N VAL A 106 -13.70 5.20 -0.33
CA VAL A 106 -12.77 6.20 0.22
C VAL A 106 -12.33 7.18 -0.87
N ASP A 107 -12.01 8.41 -0.49
CA ASP A 107 -11.62 9.48 -1.41
C ASP A 107 -10.19 9.33 -1.98
N GLY A 108 -9.30 8.64 -1.24
CA GLY A 108 -7.94 8.36 -1.69
C GLY A 108 -7.18 7.41 -0.75
N CYS A 109 -6.01 6.97 -1.21
CA CYS A 109 -5.12 6.06 -0.50
C CYS A 109 -3.95 6.85 0.11
N LEU A 110 -3.69 6.73 1.41
CA LEU A 110 -2.52 7.32 2.04
C LEU A 110 -1.38 6.29 2.10
N THR A 111 -0.42 6.40 1.21
CA THR A 111 0.72 5.47 1.12
C THR A 111 1.93 6.15 0.46
N ASP A 112 3.13 5.72 0.83
CA ASP A 112 4.36 6.11 0.13
C ASP A 112 4.74 5.10 -0.98
N ASP A 113 3.96 4.02 -1.15
CA ASP A 113 4.19 3.02 -2.19
C ASP A 113 3.48 3.39 -3.51
N GLY A 114 4.21 3.29 -4.62
CA GLY A 114 3.67 3.57 -5.96
C GLY A 114 2.77 2.47 -6.48
N ASP A 115 2.85 1.26 -5.91
CA ASP A 115 2.11 0.08 -6.37
C ASP A 115 0.58 0.27 -6.25
N ALA A 116 0.11 1.19 -5.41
CA ALA A 116 -1.31 1.58 -5.33
C ALA A 116 -1.89 1.96 -6.72
N PHE A 117 -1.14 2.67 -7.56
CA PHE A 117 -1.59 3.01 -8.92
C PHE A 117 -1.61 1.79 -9.85
N LEU A 118 -0.70 0.82 -9.66
CA LEU A 118 -0.69 -0.41 -10.45
C LEU A 118 -1.91 -1.28 -10.10
N TYR A 119 -2.33 -1.29 -8.83
CA TYR A 119 -3.59 -1.89 -8.38
C TYR A 119 -4.84 -1.09 -8.77
N GLY A 120 -4.67 0.13 -9.28
CA GLY A 120 -5.75 0.93 -9.86
C GLY A 120 -6.38 1.97 -8.93
N ALA A 121 -5.63 2.45 -7.92
CA ALA A 121 -6.02 3.64 -7.16
C ALA A 121 -6.21 4.85 -8.09
N LYS A 122 -7.23 5.66 -7.80
CA LYS A 122 -7.53 6.91 -8.51
C LYS A 122 -6.82 8.10 -7.87
N THR A 123 -6.69 8.12 -6.55
CA THR A 123 -6.07 9.20 -5.78
C THR A 123 -5.12 8.61 -4.74
N VAL A 124 -3.87 9.06 -4.74
CA VAL A 124 -2.85 8.63 -3.76
C VAL A 124 -2.23 9.86 -3.10
N TYR A 125 -2.15 9.83 -1.77
CA TYR A 125 -1.51 10.82 -0.92
C TYR A 125 -0.17 10.27 -0.45
N ARG A 126 0.94 10.98 -0.74
CA ARG A 126 2.32 10.58 -0.40
C ARG A 126 3.02 11.64 0.45
N ASN A 127 4.14 11.26 1.06
CA ASN A 127 5.01 12.16 1.82
C ASN A 127 4.27 12.87 2.97
N PHE A 128 3.32 12.18 3.62
CA PHE A 128 2.57 12.77 4.71
C PHE A 128 3.47 13.11 5.90
N THR A 129 3.53 14.40 6.22
CA THR A 129 4.32 14.95 7.31
C THR A 129 3.45 15.75 8.27
N MET A 130 3.71 15.54 9.56
CA MET A 130 3.11 16.30 10.67
C MET A 130 4.12 17.29 11.27
N ASN A 131 5.17 17.63 10.53
CA ASN A 131 6.19 18.57 10.99
C ASN A 131 5.56 19.96 11.18
N SER A 132 5.71 20.55 12.36
CA SER A 132 5.13 21.85 12.69
C SER A 132 5.56 22.99 11.75
N LYS A 133 6.71 22.87 11.07
CA LYS A 133 7.20 23.90 10.14
C LYS A 133 6.54 23.84 8.76
N ASP A 134 6.16 22.65 8.33
CA ASP A 134 5.62 22.40 7.00
C ASP A 134 4.78 21.12 7.01
N PRO A 135 3.57 21.16 7.60
CA PRO A 135 2.66 20.02 7.59
C PRO A 135 1.99 19.93 6.21
N HIS A 136 2.37 18.94 5.41
CA HIS A 136 1.86 18.74 4.07
C HIS A 136 1.69 17.26 3.72
N VAL A 137 1.03 17.05 2.59
CA VAL A 137 0.92 15.77 1.90
C VAL A 137 0.83 16.05 0.41
N GLU A 138 1.48 15.23 -0.41
CA GLU A 138 1.45 15.36 -1.86
C GLU A 138 0.31 14.52 -2.43
N MET A 139 -0.53 15.10 -3.28
CA MET A 139 -1.64 14.39 -3.91
C MET A 139 -1.33 14.09 -5.37
N PHE A 140 -1.48 12.82 -5.73
CA PHE A 140 -1.35 12.33 -7.10
C PHE A 140 -2.68 11.72 -7.55
N THR A 141 -3.15 12.05 -8.75
CA THR A 141 -4.37 11.47 -9.30
C THR A 141 -4.09 10.73 -10.60
N SER A 142 -4.77 9.61 -10.82
CA SER A 142 -4.66 8.85 -12.08
C SER A 142 -5.00 9.71 -13.29
N VAL A 143 -5.98 10.61 -13.17
CA VAL A 143 -6.36 11.58 -14.21
C VAL A 143 -5.21 12.55 -14.51
N SER A 144 -4.53 13.08 -13.49
CA SER A 144 -3.35 13.95 -13.72
C SER A 144 -2.18 13.20 -14.35
N ILE A 145 -1.96 11.94 -13.95
CA ILE A 145 -0.89 11.09 -14.51
C ILE A 145 -1.18 10.80 -15.98
N GLU A 146 -2.42 10.44 -16.33
CA GLU A 146 -2.80 10.15 -17.70
C GLU A 146 -2.77 11.41 -18.58
N SER A 147 -3.30 12.54 -18.11
CA SER A 147 -3.34 13.78 -18.89
C SER A 147 -1.96 14.44 -19.08
N GLN A 148 -1.08 14.38 -18.09
CA GLN A 148 0.24 15.04 -18.15
C GLN A 148 1.34 14.14 -18.71
N LEU A 149 1.28 12.82 -18.44
CA LEU A 149 2.31 11.86 -18.84
C LEU A 149 1.85 10.88 -19.91
N GLY A 150 0.56 10.83 -20.25
CA GLY A 150 0.02 9.84 -21.19
C GLY A 150 0.07 8.40 -20.66
N LEU A 151 0.17 8.23 -19.33
CA LEU A 151 0.34 6.92 -18.70
C LEU A 151 -0.97 6.48 -18.03
N ASN A 152 -1.67 5.54 -18.67
CA ASN A 152 -2.79 4.84 -18.04
C ASN A 152 -2.29 3.67 -17.17
N ARG A 153 -3.21 3.00 -16.45
CA ARG A 153 -2.87 1.87 -15.56
C ARG A 153 -2.10 0.75 -16.27
N GLN A 154 -2.45 0.41 -17.51
CA GLN A 154 -1.75 -0.64 -18.26
C GLN A 154 -0.32 -0.20 -18.62
N SER A 155 -0.13 1.07 -18.98
CA SER A 155 1.19 1.65 -19.20
C SER A 155 2.03 1.67 -17.91
N LEU A 156 1.44 1.96 -16.76
CA LEU A 156 2.12 1.90 -15.46
C LEU A 156 2.56 0.48 -15.08
N VAL A 157 1.70 -0.52 -15.28
CA VAL A 157 2.08 -1.94 -15.10
C VAL A 157 3.18 -2.33 -16.09
N GLY A 158 3.09 -1.88 -17.34
CA GLY A 158 4.15 -2.06 -18.34
C GLY A 158 5.48 -1.46 -17.88
N LEU A 159 5.45 -0.24 -17.34
CA LEU A 159 6.62 0.44 -16.79
C LEU A 159 7.25 -0.35 -15.64
N ALA A 160 6.43 -0.94 -14.77
CA ALA A 160 6.87 -1.79 -13.67
C ALA A 160 7.54 -3.09 -14.15
N LEU A 161 7.08 -3.67 -15.27
CA LEU A 161 7.74 -4.82 -15.90
C LEU A 161 9.11 -4.44 -16.50
N LEU A 162 9.22 -3.23 -17.05
CA LEU A 162 10.47 -2.74 -17.65
C LEU A 162 11.52 -2.36 -16.61
N LEU A 163 11.14 -1.57 -15.60
CA LEU A 163 12.04 -1.02 -14.59
C LEU A 163 12.25 -1.95 -13.39
N GLY A 164 11.32 -2.86 -13.19
CA GLY A 164 11.24 -3.72 -12.02
C GLY A 164 10.32 -3.15 -10.92
N CYS A 165 9.81 -4.06 -10.11
CA CYS A 165 8.92 -3.81 -8.98
C CYS A 165 9.15 -4.87 -7.89
N ASP A 166 8.37 -4.83 -6.81
CA ASP A 166 8.49 -5.77 -5.69
C ASP A 166 8.32 -7.26 -6.11
N TYR A 167 7.56 -7.53 -7.17
CA TYR A 167 7.37 -8.87 -7.74
C TYR A 167 8.38 -9.25 -8.83
N LEU A 168 9.03 -8.26 -9.43
CA LEU A 168 10.02 -8.44 -10.48
C LEU A 168 11.21 -7.49 -10.24
N PRO A 169 12.11 -7.78 -9.28
CA PRO A 169 13.09 -6.78 -8.81
C PRO A 169 14.08 -6.32 -9.88
N LYS A 170 14.34 -7.17 -10.89
CA LYS A 170 15.35 -6.91 -11.92
C LYS A 170 14.83 -6.14 -13.13
N GLY A 171 13.51 -6.12 -13.36
CA GLY A 171 12.93 -5.62 -14.61
C GLY A 171 13.62 -6.23 -15.84
N ILE A 172 13.77 -5.41 -16.89
CA ILE A 172 14.63 -5.74 -18.03
C ILE A 172 16.04 -5.15 -17.81
N PRO A 173 17.08 -5.99 -17.73
CA PRO A 173 18.45 -5.50 -17.56
C PRO A 173 18.85 -4.48 -18.64
N GLY A 174 19.37 -3.34 -18.19
CA GLY A 174 19.82 -2.26 -19.07
C GLY A 174 18.69 -1.38 -19.65
N VAL A 175 17.44 -1.53 -19.20
CA VAL A 175 16.35 -0.59 -19.51
C VAL A 175 16.20 0.36 -18.32
N GLY A 176 16.58 1.63 -18.53
CA GLY A 176 16.43 2.69 -17.53
C GLY A 176 15.13 3.48 -17.70
N LYS A 177 14.86 4.37 -16.72
CA LYS A 177 13.67 5.22 -16.67
C LYS A 177 13.41 6.00 -17.95
N GLU A 178 14.45 6.66 -18.49
CA GLU A 178 14.34 7.47 -19.71
C GLU A 178 13.94 6.62 -20.92
N MET A 179 14.58 5.46 -21.09
CA MET A 179 14.28 4.54 -22.20
C MET A 179 12.86 3.99 -22.08
N ALA A 180 12.44 3.63 -20.86
CA ALA A 180 11.11 3.10 -20.62
C ALA A 180 10.01 4.15 -20.88
N ILE A 181 10.20 5.40 -20.42
CA ILE A 181 9.25 6.50 -20.64
C ILE A 181 9.15 6.84 -22.14
N LYS A 182 10.27 6.95 -22.85
CA LYS A 182 10.29 7.16 -24.31
C LYS A 182 9.54 6.06 -25.06
N LEU A 183 9.72 4.81 -24.64
CA LEU A 183 8.98 3.67 -25.19
C LEU A 183 7.48 3.80 -24.91
N MET A 184 7.07 4.13 -23.67
CA MET A 184 5.65 4.32 -23.34
C MET A 184 5.00 5.40 -24.21
N HIS A 185 5.67 6.54 -24.43
CA HIS A 185 5.15 7.60 -25.29
C HIS A 185 5.07 7.19 -26.76
N THR A 186 6.03 6.39 -27.25
CA THR A 186 6.02 5.88 -28.63
C THR A 186 4.86 4.90 -28.85
N LEU A 187 4.61 4.05 -27.86
CA LEU A 187 3.49 3.10 -27.87
C LEU A 187 2.14 3.82 -27.69
N GLY A 188 2.13 4.99 -27.07
CA GLY A 188 0.98 5.89 -27.00
C GLY A 188 -0.26 5.22 -26.40
N SER A 189 -1.39 5.31 -27.12
CA SER A 189 -2.67 4.73 -26.70
C SER A 189 -2.78 3.23 -26.95
N CYS A 190 -1.76 2.56 -27.49
CA CYS A 190 -1.82 1.12 -27.65
C CYS A 190 -1.79 0.44 -26.29
N ASN A 191 -2.48 -0.70 -26.17
CA ASN A 191 -2.37 -1.53 -24.97
C ASN A 191 -0.93 -2.09 -24.89
N VAL A 192 -0.08 -1.43 -24.09
CA VAL A 192 1.34 -1.74 -23.93
C VAL A 192 1.56 -3.21 -23.55
N LEU A 193 0.69 -3.77 -22.70
CA LEU A 193 0.79 -5.16 -22.28
C LEU A 193 0.50 -6.12 -23.44
N ASN A 194 -0.47 -5.83 -24.29
CA ASN A 194 -0.71 -6.61 -25.50
C ASN A 194 0.45 -6.50 -26.48
N ARG A 195 1.07 -5.32 -26.60
CA ARG A 195 2.27 -5.16 -27.44
C ARG A 195 3.44 -6.00 -26.93
N PHE A 196 3.66 -6.04 -25.61
CA PHE A 196 4.67 -6.91 -25.01
C PHE A 196 4.40 -8.39 -25.24
N ARG A 197 3.13 -8.84 -25.25
CA ARG A 197 2.78 -10.21 -25.63
C ARG A 197 3.09 -10.50 -27.10
N GLN A 198 2.79 -9.55 -27.99
CA GLN A 198 3.11 -9.69 -29.42
C GLN A 198 4.61 -9.82 -29.68
N TRP A 199 5.46 -9.23 -28.85
CA TRP A 199 6.91 -9.41 -28.95
C TRP A 199 7.36 -10.89 -28.82
N GLN A 200 6.56 -11.79 -28.26
CA GLN A 200 6.89 -13.22 -28.22
C GLN A 200 6.76 -13.89 -29.60
N HIS A 201 5.97 -13.31 -30.51
CA HIS A 201 5.63 -13.90 -31.80
C HIS A 201 6.00 -13.01 -33.00
N CYS A 202 6.45 -11.77 -32.77
CA CYS A 202 6.80 -10.82 -33.83
C CYS A 202 8.27 -10.90 -34.23
N SER A 203 8.53 -10.82 -35.53
CA SER A 203 9.86 -10.53 -36.07
C SER A 203 10.19 -9.04 -35.96
N GLN A 204 11.48 -8.72 -35.80
CA GLN A 204 12.00 -7.36 -35.60
C GLN A 204 11.58 -6.37 -36.71
N MET A 205 11.21 -6.85 -37.90
CA MET A 205 10.78 -6.01 -39.04
C MET A 205 9.48 -5.23 -38.78
N HIS A 206 8.68 -5.61 -37.78
CA HIS A 206 7.40 -4.96 -37.45
C HIS A 206 7.48 -4.08 -36.18
N LEU A 207 8.69 -3.78 -35.72
CA LEU A 207 8.95 -2.99 -34.51
C LEU A 207 9.38 -1.58 -34.88
N ASP A 208 8.89 -0.62 -34.11
CA ASP A 208 9.37 0.75 -34.22
C ASP A 208 10.85 0.84 -33.79
N ALA A 209 11.58 1.84 -34.30
CA ALA A 209 13.01 2.00 -34.04
C ALA A 209 13.31 2.13 -32.53
N MET A 210 12.38 2.72 -31.78
CA MET A 210 12.45 2.86 -30.32
C MET A 210 12.12 1.56 -29.56
N GLU A 211 11.36 0.63 -30.16
CA GLU A 211 11.03 -0.66 -29.55
C GLU A 211 12.21 -1.64 -29.63
N ILE A 212 12.95 -1.64 -30.74
CA ILE A 212 14.01 -2.61 -31.05
C ILE A 212 15.01 -2.83 -29.89
N PRO A 213 15.57 -1.79 -29.25
CA PRO A 213 16.57 -1.98 -28.20
C PRO A 213 15.98 -2.63 -26.94
N VAL A 214 14.74 -2.30 -26.60
CA VAL A 214 14.04 -2.86 -25.43
C VAL A 214 13.62 -4.28 -25.73
N TYR A 215 13.05 -4.52 -26.91
CA TYR A 215 12.73 -5.85 -27.43
C TYR A 215 13.94 -6.80 -27.37
N LYS A 216 15.10 -6.40 -27.91
CA LYS A 216 16.31 -7.25 -27.92
C LYS A 216 16.75 -7.65 -26.50
N LYS A 217 16.61 -6.74 -25.53
CA LYS A 217 16.91 -7.02 -24.12
C LYS A 217 15.83 -7.90 -23.49
N SER A 218 14.56 -7.72 -23.85
CA SER A 218 13.45 -8.53 -23.34
C SER A 218 13.55 -9.99 -23.78
N GLN A 219 14.02 -10.27 -25.00
CA GLN A 219 14.22 -11.63 -25.52
C GLN A 219 15.28 -12.42 -24.75
N GLN A 220 16.16 -11.77 -23.98
CA GLN A 220 17.12 -12.45 -23.10
C GLN A 220 16.45 -13.00 -21.84
N LEU A 221 15.22 -12.56 -21.55
CA LEU A 221 14.41 -13.05 -20.44
C LEU A 221 13.42 -14.09 -20.96
N LYS A 222 13.50 -15.31 -20.45
CA LYS A 222 12.58 -16.40 -20.85
C LYS A 222 11.11 -16.11 -20.53
N ASP A 223 10.85 -15.32 -19.49
CA ASP A 223 9.50 -15.14 -18.94
C ASP A 223 8.93 -13.73 -19.19
N PHE A 224 9.41 -13.00 -20.22
CA PHE A 224 8.88 -11.68 -20.56
C PHE A 224 7.79 -11.75 -21.65
N PRO A 225 6.65 -11.04 -21.49
CA PRO A 225 6.19 -10.37 -20.28
C PRO A 225 5.72 -11.38 -19.22
N ASN A 226 5.97 -11.08 -17.95
CA ASN A 226 5.61 -12.00 -16.86
C ASN A 226 4.10 -11.90 -16.57
N GLU A 227 3.32 -12.83 -17.12
CA GLU A 227 1.86 -12.86 -16.98
C GLU A 227 1.41 -13.01 -15.52
N LYS A 228 2.20 -13.66 -14.65
CA LYS A 228 1.86 -13.78 -13.23
C LYS A 228 1.90 -12.42 -12.56
N VAL A 229 2.94 -11.61 -12.83
CA VAL A 229 3.07 -10.24 -12.29
C VAL A 229 1.97 -9.33 -12.85
N ILE A 230 1.66 -9.45 -14.14
CA ILE A 230 0.54 -8.71 -14.75
C ILE A 230 -0.78 -9.07 -14.06
N SER A 231 -1.03 -10.36 -13.86
CA SER A 231 -2.26 -10.84 -13.23
C SER A 231 -2.37 -10.41 -11.77
N GLU A 232 -1.26 -10.32 -11.03
CA GLU A 232 -1.25 -9.85 -9.65
C GLU A 232 -1.73 -8.40 -9.54
N PHE A 233 -1.23 -7.51 -10.41
CA PHE A 233 -1.63 -6.10 -10.39
C PHE A 233 -3.02 -5.86 -10.99
N LEU A 234 -3.41 -6.60 -12.03
CA LEU A 234 -4.67 -6.34 -12.74
C LEU A 234 -5.88 -7.05 -12.13
N ASN A 235 -5.69 -8.23 -11.53
CA ASN A 235 -6.77 -9.02 -10.93
C ASN A 235 -6.76 -8.85 -9.41
N THR A 236 -7.76 -8.15 -8.88
CA THR A 236 -7.90 -7.98 -7.44
C THR A 236 -8.34 -9.29 -6.79
N ARG A 237 -7.55 -9.76 -5.80
CA ARG A 237 -7.91 -10.90 -4.94
C ARG A 237 -8.91 -10.51 -3.86
N ASP A 238 -8.81 -9.27 -3.41
CA ASP A 238 -9.69 -8.70 -2.40
C ASP A 238 -11.13 -8.60 -2.91
N ARG A 239 -12.06 -8.77 -1.97
CA ARG A 239 -13.47 -8.48 -2.21
C ARG A 239 -13.81 -7.16 -1.56
N VAL A 240 -14.64 -6.39 -2.24
CA VAL A 240 -15.18 -5.14 -1.69
C VAL A 240 -15.84 -5.48 -0.35
N PRO A 241 -15.42 -4.87 0.76
CA PRO A 241 -16.06 -5.10 2.04
C PRO A 241 -17.53 -4.74 1.94
N THR A 242 -18.43 -5.66 2.31
CA THR A 242 -19.88 -5.40 2.35
C THR A 242 -20.26 -4.43 3.48
N VAL A 243 -19.30 -4.04 4.31
CA VAL A 243 -19.50 -3.30 5.55
C VAL A 243 -19.37 -1.80 5.27
N LYS A 244 -20.37 -1.02 5.68
CA LYS A 244 -20.24 0.44 5.77
C LYS A 244 -19.24 0.78 6.87
N PHE A 245 -18.25 1.60 6.57
CA PHE A 245 -17.30 2.07 7.57
C PHE A 245 -18.02 2.88 8.64
N ASP A 246 -17.82 2.48 9.90
CA ASP A 246 -18.45 3.09 11.07
C ASP A 246 -17.35 3.57 12.00
N TRP A 247 -17.16 4.89 12.04
CA TRP A 247 -16.31 5.54 13.03
C TRP A 247 -17.10 5.70 14.32
N LYS A 248 -16.44 5.48 15.44
CA LYS A 248 -17.04 5.51 16.77
C LYS A 248 -16.35 6.54 17.63
N ARG A 249 -17.08 6.97 18.67
CA ARG A 249 -16.50 7.80 19.72
C ARG A 249 -15.27 7.10 20.34
N PRO A 250 -14.11 7.77 20.46
CA PRO A 250 -12.96 7.22 21.15
C PRO A 250 -13.31 6.83 22.60
N GLN A 251 -12.82 5.67 23.03
CA GLN A 251 -13.14 5.06 24.32
C GLN A 251 -12.03 5.37 25.33
N ILE A 252 -12.25 6.39 26.16
CA ILE A 252 -11.23 6.90 27.11
C ILE A 252 -10.71 5.80 28.03
N GLN A 253 -11.60 5.05 28.68
CA GLN A 253 -11.22 4.03 29.67
C GLN A 253 -10.36 2.93 29.04
N THR A 254 -10.79 2.38 27.90
CA THR A 254 -10.02 1.33 27.22
C THR A 254 -8.71 1.86 26.66
N LEU A 255 -8.67 3.13 26.19
CA LEU A 255 -7.43 3.79 25.78
C LEU A 255 -6.46 3.91 26.95
N GLN A 256 -6.90 4.40 28.11
CA GLN A 256 -6.07 4.53 29.31
C GLN A 256 -5.49 3.18 29.75
N SER A 257 -6.31 2.11 29.77
CA SER A 257 -5.82 0.76 30.08
C SER A 257 -4.82 0.26 29.04
N PHE A 258 -5.11 0.44 27.75
CA PHE A 258 -4.26 -0.01 26.67
C PHE A 258 -2.89 0.71 26.66
N THR A 259 -2.88 2.04 26.74
CA THR A 259 -1.65 2.83 26.69
C THR A 259 -0.83 2.68 27.96
N LEU A 260 -1.46 2.49 29.12
CA LEU A 260 -0.75 2.16 30.35
C LEU A 260 -0.03 0.80 30.22
N GLN A 261 -0.72 -0.23 29.72
CA GLN A 261 -0.16 -1.57 29.60
C GLN A 261 0.90 -1.69 28.48
N ARG A 262 0.69 -1.00 27.35
CA ARG A 262 1.48 -1.21 26.12
C ARG A 262 2.52 -0.13 25.86
N LEU A 263 2.28 1.08 26.34
CA LEU A 263 3.15 2.24 26.11
C LEU A 263 3.68 2.85 27.41
N GLU A 264 3.29 2.31 28.57
CA GLU A 264 3.64 2.81 29.90
C GLU A 264 3.20 4.27 30.13
N TRP A 265 2.13 4.70 29.44
CA TRP A 265 1.62 6.05 29.61
C TRP A 265 0.79 6.18 30.88
N PRO A 266 1.04 7.20 31.72
CA PRO A 266 0.12 7.55 32.79
C PRO A 266 -1.30 7.78 32.25
N THR A 267 -2.30 7.45 33.06
CA THR A 267 -3.71 7.59 32.68
C THR A 267 -4.08 9.05 32.39
N GLU A 268 -3.51 9.99 33.14
CA GLU A 268 -3.65 11.45 32.96
C GLU A 268 -3.08 11.89 31.61
N TYR A 269 -1.87 11.45 31.27
CA TYR A 269 -1.26 11.76 29.97
C TYR A 269 -2.12 11.28 28.79
N THR A 270 -2.67 10.07 28.90
CA THR A 270 -3.56 9.53 27.87
C THR A 270 -4.84 10.35 27.75
N LEU A 271 -5.43 10.76 28.88
CA LEU A 271 -6.61 11.62 28.90
C LEU A 271 -6.32 12.94 28.18
N ASP A 272 -5.22 13.61 28.50
CA ASP A 272 -4.84 14.89 27.88
C ASP A 272 -4.71 14.78 26.36
N LYS A 273 -4.18 13.67 25.85
CA LYS A 273 -4.03 13.46 24.40
C LYS A 273 -5.34 13.10 23.69
N VAL A 274 -6.26 12.43 24.38
CA VAL A 274 -7.50 11.90 23.78
C VAL A 274 -8.66 12.87 23.94
N LEU A 275 -8.65 13.70 24.98
CA LEU A 275 -9.74 14.62 25.30
C LEU A 275 -10.13 15.52 24.11
N PRO A 276 -9.19 16.12 23.34
CA PRO A 276 -9.55 16.94 22.17
C PRO A 276 -10.32 16.16 21.08
N LEU A 277 -10.03 14.87 20.91
CA LEU A 277 -10.74 14.04 19.93
C LEU A 277 -12.17 13.74 20.38
N VAL A 278 -12.32 13.44 21.66
CA VAL A 278 -13.61 13.12 22.26
C VAL A 278 -14.53 14.34 22.23
N THR A 279 -14.02 15.50 22.61
CA THR A 279 -14.80 16.75 22.57
C THR A 279 -15.21 17.09 21.16
N MET A 280 -14.30 16.99 20.18
CA MET A 280 -14.61 17.22 18.77
C MET A 280 -15.64 16.24 18.22
N TRP A 281 -15.56 14.95 18.59
CA TRP A 281 -16.57 13.95 18.24
C TRP A 281 -17.94 14.33 18.80
N ASP A 282 -17.99 14.66 20.08
CA ASP A 282 -19.26 15.00 20.74
C ASP A 282 -19.86 16.27 20.09
N MET A 283 -19.05 17.30 19.83
CA MET A 283 -19.52 18.52 19.15
C MET A 283 -20.06 18.24 17.73
N THR A 284 -19.41 17.37 16.96
CA THR A 284 -19.84 17.05 15.59
C THR A 284 -21.10 16.19 15.54
N VAL A 285 -21.25 15.22 16.46
CA VAL A 285 -22.47 14.39 16.56
C VAL A 285 -23.67 15.21 17.04
N HIS A 286 -23.47 16.10 18.03
CA HIS A 286 -24.54 16.99 18.49
C HIS A 286 -24.96 17.96 17.40
N SER A 287 -24.03 18.51 16.61
CA SER A 287 -24.34 19.36 15.45
C SER A 287 -25.19 18.64 14.39
N LYS A 288 -24.85 17.39 14.04
CA LYS A 288 -25.66 16.58 13.10
C LYS A 288 -27.05 16.24 13.63
N SER A 289 -27.20 16.07 14.94
CA SER A 289 -28.48 15.80 15.60
C SER A 289 -29.37 17.05 15.67
N SER A 290 -28.78 18.21 15.96
CA SER A 290 -29.48 19.50 15.95
C SER A 290 -29.87 19.95 14.54
N ALA A 291 -29.04 19.69 13.52
CA ALA A 291 -29.38 19.99 12.12
C ALA A 291 -30.58 19.16 11.59
N LYS A 292 -30.81 17.96 12.11
CA LYS A 292 -32.04 17.19 11.84
C LYS A 292 -33.28 17.78 12.51
N MET A 293 -33.12 18.42 13.67
CA MET A 293 -34.23 19.02 14.44
C MET A 293 -34.73 20.33 13.83
N ILE A 294 -33.91 21.03 13.03
CA ILE A 294 -34.22 22.34 12.41
C ILE A 294 -34.86 22.21 11.01
N ARG A 295 -35.14 21.00 10.51
CA ARG A 295 -36.03 20.84 9.33
C ARG A 295 -37.49 21.07 9.74
N LEU A 296 -37.85 22.34 9.94
CA LEU A 296 -39.23 22.80 9.98
C LEU A 296 -39.91 22.39 8.67
N LYS A 297 -40.98 21.61 8.79
CA LYS A 297 -41.84 21.24 7.66
C LYS A 297 -42.38 22.52 7.03
N PRO A 298 -42.28 22.71 5.71
CA PRO A 298 -42.99 23.80 5.05
C PRO A 298 -44.49 23.54 5.18
N HIS A 299 -45.23 24.56 5.61
CA HIS A 299 -46.68 24.63 5.53
C HIS A 299 -47.14 24.75 4.07
#